data_AF-A0A8C1QJC2-F1
#
_entry.id   AF-A0A8C1QJC2-F1
#
_cell.length_a   1.000
_cell.length_b   1.000
_cell.length_c   1.000
_cell.angle_alpha   90.00
_cell.angle_beta   90.00
_cell.angle_gamma   90.00
#
_symmetry.space_group_name_H-M   'P 1'
#
loop_
_entity.id
_entity.type
_entity.pdbx_description
1 polymer ?
#
loop_
_entity_poly.entity_id
_entity_poly.type
_entity_poly.pdbx_seq_one_letter_code
_entity_poly.pdbx_strand_id
1 'polypeptide(L)'
;LLHRFMLIMAEKVLRNAILARAPHMIRDRKYHLKTYRQCCVGTELVDWLLQQSSCVHSRAHAVGMWQVLLEEGVLNHVDHELNFQDKYLFYRFLDDEEEDAVLPSDDDKREAEEELQETLLFLSQIGPDAHMRMILRKPPGQRTTEDLEIIYDELLHIKALSHLSNTVKRELAGVLIFESHAKAGTVLFNQGEEGTSWYIIQKGSVNVVIYGKGVVCTLHEGDDFGKLALVNDAPRAASIVLREDNCHFLRVDKEDFNRILRDVEANTVRLKEHDQDVLVLQKSLRYTVMSGSPEKILEHLLETMRLDIHFSDPGTNPLAEQEGPSTGSMSSFELMSSKDLAFQMTQYDWELFSCVHEYELVYHTFGRQAYRRSTANLELFLKRFNQVQLWVVTEVCLCGTLSKRVQLLKKFIKIAAHCREFKNLNSFFAIIMGMCNPAVSRLSQTWEKLPSKFKKFYSEFESLLDPSRNHRAYRLTVAKMEPPIIPFMPLLIKDMTFTHEGNKTFVDGLVNFEKMRLIANTIRAVRHCRSQLFSESSTLEFFAALIHFP
;
A
#
# COMPACT_ATOMS: atom_id res chain seq x y z
N LEU A 1 -14.55 -21.62 -0.07
CA LEU A 1 -13.91 -22.86 0.42
C LEU A 1 -12.40 -22.70 0.55
N LEU A 2 -11.67 -22.37 -0.53
CA LEU A 2 -10.22 -22.14 -0.47
C LEU A 2 -9.81 -21.03 0.54
N HIS A 3 -10.51 -19.89 0.54
CA HIS A 3 -10.26 -18.79 1.48
C HIS A 3 -10.32 -19.22 2.95
N ARG A 4 -11.41 -19.90 3.34
CA ARG A 4 -11.59 -20.42 4.70
C ARG A 4 -10.51 -21.43 5.08
N PHE A 5 -10.09 -22.28 4.14
CA PHE A 5 -8.99 -23.23 4.38
C PHE A 5 -7.67 -22.50 4.67
N MET A 6 -7.33 -21.46 3.89
CA MET A 6 -6.13 -20.65 4.15
C MET A 6 -6.17 -19.97 5.52
N LEU A 7 -7.34 -19.53 5.98
CA LEU A 7 -7.47 -18.91 7.30
C LEU A 7 -7.39 -19.89 8.47
N ILE A 8 -7.86 -21.13 8.28
CA ILE A 8 -7.63 -22.21 9.25
C ILE A 8 -6.13 -22.51 9.34
N MET A 9 -5.41 -22.56 8.21
CA MET A 9 -3.96 -22.74 8.23
C MET A 9 -3.23 -21.57 8.89
N ALA A 10 -3.64 -20.33 8.59
CA ALA A 10 -3.08 -19.14 9.21
C ALA A 10 -3.26 -19.13 10.74
N GLU A 11 -4.43 -19.57 11.22
CA GLU A 11 -4.69 -19.74 12.64
C GLU A 11 -3.72 -20.73 13.30
N LYS A 12 -3.55 -21.92 12.71
CA LYS A 12 -2.61 -22.93 13.21
C LYS A 12 -1.17 -22.42 13.28
N VAL A 13 -0.71 -21.77 12.21
CA VAL A 13 0.64 -21.18 12.16
C VAL A 13 0.82 -20.14 13.26
N LEU A 14 -0.14 -19.23 13.43
CA LEU A 14 -0.06 -18.19 14.46
C LEU A 14 -0.10 -18.77 15.87
N ARG A 15 -1.05 -19.69 16.15
CA ARG A 15 -1.19 -20.34 17.45
C ARG A 15 0.09 -21.10 17.83
N ASN A 16 0.63 -21.90 16.91
CA ASN A 16 1.83 -22.69 17.15
C ASN A 16 3.07 -21.80 17.33
N ALA A 17 3.19 -20.72 16.55
CA ALA A 17 4.26 -19.74 16.72
C ALA A 17 4.17 -18.99 18.07
N ILE A 18 2.96 -18.67 18.55
CA ILE A 18 2.75 -18.09 19.88
C ILE A 18 3.19 -19.09 20.97
N LEU A 19 2.76 -20.36 20.88
CA LEU A 19 3.15 -21.39 21.85
C LEU A 19 4.66 -21.67 21.84
N ALA A 20 5.33 -21.51 20.70
CA ALA A 20 6.79 -21.64 20.60
C ALA A 20 7.55 -20.46 21.21
N ARG A 21 7.11 -19.21 20.96
CA ARG A 21 7.87 -17.99 21.30
C ARG A 21 7.41 -17.29 22.56
N ALA A 22 6.12 -17.38 22.88
CA ALA A 22 5.46 -16.66 23.96
C ALA A 22 4.34 -17.51 24.60
N PRO A 23 4.63 -18.70 25.14
CA PRO A 23 3.62 -19.63 25.63
C PRO A 23 2.72 -19.06 26.73
N HIS A 24 3.21 -18.06 27.49
CA HIS A 24 2.45 -17.39 28.54
C HIS A 24 1.23 -16.58 28.02
N MET A 25 1.14 -16.32 26.72
CA MET A 25 0.02 -15.59 26.12
C MET A 25 -1.25 -16.44 26.08
N ILE A 26 -1.13 -17.75 25.83
CA ILE A 26 -2.25 -18.69 25.81
C ILE A 26 -2.29 -19.42 27.15
N ARG A 27 -3.26 -19.06 27.99
CA ARG A 27 -3.42 -19.64 29.33
C ARG A 27 -4.80 -19.39 29.90
N ASP A 28 -5.09 -20.07 30.99
CA ASP A 28 -6.28 -19.81 31.78
C ASP A 28 -6.21 -18.42 32.44
N ARG A 29 -7.29 -17.65 32.34
CA ARG A 29 -7.43 -16.31 32.93
C ARG A 29 -8.69 -16.24 33.79
N LYS A 30 -8.59 -15.59 34.94
CA LYS A 30 -9.73 -15.40 35.85
C LYS A 30 -10.21 -13.95 35.80
N TYR A 31 -11.51 -13.75 35.60
CA TYR A 31 -12.13 -12.43 35.59
C TYR A 31 -13.56 -12.54 36.15
N HIS A 32 -13.92 -11.64 37.08
CA HIS A 32 -15.20 -11.69 37.81
C HIS A 32 -15.62 -13.09 38.28
N LEU A 33 -14.69 -13.82 38.93
CA LEU A 33 -14.89 -15.18 39.45
C LEU A 33 -15.16 -16.28 38.40
N LYS A 34 -15.18 -15.95 37.10
CA LYS A 34 -15.20 -16.92 36.01
C LYS A 34 -13.77 -17.21 35.55
N THR A 35 -13.50 -18.47 35.23
CA THR A 35 -12.24 -18.89 34.60
C THR A 35 -12.50 -19.06 33.11
N TYR A 36 -11.74 -18.33 32.30
CA TYR A 36 -11.69 -18.45 30.85
C TYR A 36 -10.46 -19.30 30.50
N ARG A 37 -10.68 -20.50 29.97
CA ARG A 37 -9.59 -21.44 29.67
C ARG A 37 -8.88 -21.08 28.37
N GLN A 38 -7.57 -21.33 28.35
CA GLN A 38 -6.68 -21.25 27.17
C GLN A 38 -6.96 -20.04 26.27
N CYS A 39 -6.99 -18.85 26.86
CA CYS A 39 -7.35 -17.62 26.16
C CYS A 39 -6.21 -16.60 26.13
N CYS A 40 -6.20 -15.82 25.08
CA CYS A 40 -5.33 -14.68 24.81
C CYS A 40 -6.00 -13.37 25.23
N VAL A 41 -5.22 -12.30 25.33
CA VAL A 41 -5.75 -10.93 25.52
C VAL A 41 -5.56 -10.13 24.24
N GLY A 42 -6.56 -9.34 23.85
CA GLY A 42 -6.54 -8.50 22.64
C GLY A 42 -5.29 -7.62 22.54
N THR A 43 -4.94 -6.87 23.59
CA THR A 43 -3.72 -6.04 23.62
C THR A 43 -2.43 -6.86 23.48
N GLU A 44 -2.35 -8.03 24.13
CA GLU A 44 -1.17 -8.89 24.06
C GLU A 44 -0.99 -9.48 22.64
N LEU A 45 -2.09 -9.84 21.97
CA LEU A 45 -2.06 -10.30 20.57
C LEU A 45 -1.59 -9.21 19.61
N VAL A 46 -2.03 -7.96 19.81
CA VAL A 46 -1.57 -6.81 19.02
C VAL A 46 -0.08 -6.55 19.23
N ASP A 47 0.37 -6.55 20.49
CA ASP A 47 1.78 -6.35 20.84
C ASP A 47 2.68 -7.43 20.24
N TRP A 48 2.27 -8.69 20.34
CA TRP A 48 3.03 -9.82 19.79
C TRP A 48 3.19 -9.70 18.28
N LEU A 49 2.11 -9.38 17.56
CA LEU A 49 2.11 -9.30 16.10
C LEU A 49 3.01 -8.15 15.59
N LEU A 50 3.01 -7.00 16.30
CA LEU A 50 3.94 -5.88 16.03
C LEU A 50 5.42 -6.25 16.24
N GLN A 51 5.72 -7.21 17.11
CA GLN A 51 7.08 -7.69 17.35
C GLN A 51 7.53 -8.77 16.34
N GLN A 52 6.59 -9.46 15.68
CA GLN A 52 6.93 -10.60 14.82
C GLN A 52 7.39 -10.24 13.41
N SER A 53 6.87 -9.14 12.85
CA SER A 53 7.21 -8.76 11.48
C SER A 53 7.15 -7.25 11.27
N SER A 54 8.05 -6.79 10.39
CA SER A 54 8.09 -5.39 9.97
C SER A 54 7.00 -5.01 8.97
N CYS A 55 6.25 -5.99 8.44
CA CYS A 55 5.08 -5.74 7.59
C CYS A 55 3.86 -5.24 8.37
N VAL A 56 3.90 -5.25 9.71
CA VAL A 56 2.85 -4.73 10.59
C VAL A 56 3.24 -3.31 11.02
N HIS A 57 2.51 -2.31 10.52
CA HIS A 57 2.99 -0.93 10.60
C HIS A 57 2.40 -0.12 11.76
N SER A 58 1.27 -0.56 12.32
CA SER A 58 0.54 0.12 13.40
C SER A 58 -0.36 -0.85 14.17
N ARG A 59 -0.83 -0.44 15.36
CA ARG A 59 -1.80 -1.19 16.17
C ARG A 59 -3.13 -1.38 15.41
N ALA A 60 -3.59 -0.35 14.71
CA ALA A 60 -4.79 -0.43 13.86
C ALA A 60 -4.63 -1.45 12.71
N HIS A 61 -3.44 -1.58 12.14
CA HIS A 61 -3.17 -2.61 11.12
C HIS A 61 -3.23 -4.01 11.74
N ALA A 62 -2.64 -4.21 12.92
CA ALA A 62 -2.72 -5.46 13.67
C ALA A 62 -4.15 -5.83 14.06
N VAL A 63 -4.97 -4.87 14.49
CA VAL A 63 -6.41 -5.06 14.75
C VAL A 63 -7.11 -5.60 13.51
N GLY A 64 -6.85 -5.01 12.33
CA GLY A 64 -7.40 -5.50 11.07
C GLY A 64 -6.98 -6.94 10.76
N MET A 65 -5.71 -7.28 10.98
CA MET A 65 -5.21 -8.65 10.77
C MET A 65 -5.89 -9.66 11.69
N TRP A 66 -6.08 -9.33 12.98
CA TRP A 66 -6.80 -10.21 13.92
C TRP A 66 -8.30 -10.27 13.63
N GLN A 67 -8.91 -9.18 13.14
CA GLN A 67 -10.31 -9.15 12.74
C GLN A 67 -10.62 -10.16 11.65
N VAL A 68 -9.68 -10.44 10.73
CA VAL A 68 -9.82 -11.46 9.68
C VAL A 68 -10.04 -12.85 10.29
N LEU A 69 -9.26 -13.20 11.32
CA LEU A 69 -9.41 -14.48 12.00
C LEU A 69 -10.73 -14.57 12.76
N LEU A 70 -11.16 -13.43 13.33
CA LEU A 70 -12.39 -13.35 14.10
C LEU A 70 -13.65 -13.45 13.24
N GLU A 71 -13.71 -12.75 12.10
CA GLU A 71 -14.88 -12.80 11.22
C GLU A 71 -15.10 -14.18 10.59
N GLU A 72 -14.04 -15.00 10.48
CA GLU A 72 -14.10 -16.36 9.95
C GLU A 72 -14.22 -17.44 11.06
N GLY A 73 -14.26 -17.01 12.32
CA GLY A 73 -14.52 -17.86 13.49
C GLY A 73 -13.36 -18.79 13.87
N VAL A 74 -12.15 -18.51 13.36
CA VAL A 74 -10.93 -19.25 13.74
C VAL A 74 -10.26 -18.65 14.98
N LEU A 75 -10.60 -17.40 15.32
CA LEU A 75 -10.33 -16.77 16.61
C LEU A 75 -11.65 -16.22 17.17
N ASN A 76 -12.05 -16.58 18.38
CA ASN A 76 -13.35 -16.20 18.91
C ASN A 76 -13.21 -15.32 20.14
N HIS A 77 -13.99 -14.24 20.23
CA HIS A 77 -14.17 -13.54 21.51
C HIS A 77 -14.93 -14.45 22.46
N VAL A 78 -14.50 -14.54 23.72
CA VAL A 78 -15.10 -15.48 24.70
C VAL A 78 -16.58 -15.19 25.01
N ASP A 79 -17.03 -13.95 24.80
CA ASP A 79 -18.44 -13.54 24.93
C ASP A 79 -19.12 -13.29 23.55
N HIS A 80 -18.55 -13.81 22.46
CA HIS A 80 -19.10 -13.75 21.09
C HIS A 80 -19.30 -12.34 20.50
N GLU A 81 -18.43 -11.39 20.87
CA GLU A 81 -18.36 -10.10 20.17
C GLU A 81 -17.85 -10.31 18.73
N LEU A 82 -18.46 -9.58 17.78
CA LEU A 82 -18.16 -9.69 16.34
C LEU A 82 -16.93 -8.88 15.91
N ASN A 83 -16.39 -8.06 16.81
CA ASN A 83 -15.34 -7.10 16.52
C ASN A 83 -14.14 -7.37 17.42
N PHE A 84 -12.96 -7.51 16.83
CA PHE A 84 -11.70 -7.57 17.54
C PHE A 84 -11.36 -6.18 18.08
N GLN A 85 -10.89 -6.12 19.33
CA GLN A 85 -10.54 -4.87 19.97
C GLN A 85 -9.16 -4.99 20.63
N ASP A 86 -8.35 -3.95 20.43
CA ASP A 86 -7.10 -3.74 21.13
C ASP A 86 -7.35 -3.29 22.57
N LYS A 87 -7.92 -4.19 23.36
CA LYS A 87 -8.33 -3.99 24.76
C LYS A 87 -8.01 -5.22 25.59
N TYR A 88 -8.19 -5.09 26.91
CA TYR A 88 -8.13 -6.19 27.84
C TYR A 88 -9.39 -7.08 27.75
N LEU A 89 -9.59 -7.69 26.58
CA LEU A 89 -10.67 -8.63 26.26
C LEU A 89 -10.07 -9.98 25.89
N PHE A 90 -10.80 -11.06 26.16
CA PHE A 90 -10.29 -12.41 25.96
C PHE A 90 -10.74 -13.02 24.63
N TYR A 91 -9.79 -13.66 23.96
CA TYR A 91 -10.00 -14.36 22.70
C TYR A 91 -9.45 -15.78 22.79
N ARG A 92 -10.05 -16.72 22.06
CA ARG A 92 -9.65 -18.14 22.03
C ARG A 92 -9.50 -18.61 20.59
N PHE A 93 -8.41 -19.30 20.29
CA PHE A 93 -8.21 -19.94 19.00
C PHE A 93 -9.14 -21.15 18.85
N LEU A 94 -9.52 -21.48 17.62
CA LEU A 94 -10.43 -22.58 17.34
C LEU A 94 -9.89 -23.92 17.86
N ASP A 95 -8.59 -24.17 17.68
CA ASP A 95 -7.94 -25.38 18.17
C ASP A 95 -7.93 -25.48 19.72
N ASP A 96 -8.16 -24.39 20.44
CA ASP A 96 -8.19 -24.33 21.91
C ASP A 96 -9.62 -24.41 22.50
N GLU A 97 -10.68 -24.50 21.67
CA GLU A 97 -12.07 -24.64 22.14
C GLU A 97 -12.37 -26.03 22.73
N GLU A 98 -11.65 -27.07 22.30
CA GLU A 98 -11.81 -28.43 22.82
C GLU A 98 -11.03 -28.64 24.13
N GLU A 99 -11.62 -29.34 25.11
CA GLU A 99 -10.96 -29.56 26.41
C GLU A 99 -9.65 -30.36 26.31
N ASP A 100 -9.51 -31.18 25.27
CA ASP A 100 -8.35 -32.02 24.97
C ASP A 100 -7.48 -31.42 23.85
N ALA A 101 -7.47 -30.08 23.70
CA ALA A 101 -6.66 -29.38 22.72
C ALA A 101 -5.20 -29.87 22.70
N VAL A 102 -4.79 -30.47 21.59
CA VAL A 102 -3.47 -31.08 21.46
C VAL A 102 -2.41 -29.98 21.39
N LEU A 103 -1.40 -30.08 22.24
CA LEU A 103 -0.23 -29.21 22.16
C LEU A 103 0.56 -29.55 20.90
N PRO A 104 1.02 -28.55 20.13
CA PRO A 104 1.80 -28.79 18.93
C PRO A 104 3.12 -29.48 19.28
N SER A 105 3.51 -30.45 18.45
CA SER A 105 4.83 -31.07 18.55
C SER A 105 5.94 -30.06 18.25
N ASP A 106 7.19 -30.38 18.59
CA ASP A 106 8.30 -29.49 18.28
C ASP A 106 8.56 -29.37 16.77
N ASP A 107 8.18 -30.38 15.98
CA ASP A 107 8.20 -30.29 14.52
C ASP A 107 7.11 -29.34 14.00
N ASP A 108 5.88 -29.40 14.54
CA ASP A 108 4.78 -28.47 14.17
C ASP A 108 5.14 -27.02 14.50
N LYS A 109 5.80 -26.79 15.65
CA LYS A 109 6.31 -25.47 16.02
C LYS A 109 7.36 -24.98 15.04
N ARG A 110 8.30 -25.84 14.63
CA ARG A 110 9.34 -25.49 13.66
C ARG A 110 8.74 -25.13 12.30
N GLU A 111 7.78 -25.93 11.82
CA GLU A 111 7.04 -25.65 10.58
C GLU A 111 6.30 -24.32 10.65
N ALA A 112 5.57 -24.06 11.74
CA ALA A 112 4.91 -22.78 11.95
C ALA A 112 5.89 -21.60 11.96
N GLU A 113 7.10 -21.75 12.50
CA GLU A 113 8.12 -20.69 12.44
C GLU A 113 8.63 -20.41 11.02
N GLU A 114 8.67 -21.42 10.16
CA GLU A 114 9.06 -21.30 8.75
C GLU A 114 7.96 -20.61 7.92
N GLU A 115 6.69 -20.91 8.18
CA GLU A 115 5.52 -20.35 7.47
C GLU A 115 5.04 -19.00 8.01
N LEU A 116 5.50 -18.59 9.20
CA LEU A 116 4.98 -17.41 9.89
C LEU A 116 5.06 -16.13 9.05
N GLN A 117 6.17 -15.88 8.33
CA GLN A 117 6.32 -14.63 7.59
C GLN A 117 5.37 -14.55 6.39
N GLU A 118 5.16 -15.66 5.68
CA GLU A 118 4.20 -15.74 4.58
C GLU A 118 2.77 -15.56 5.09
N THR A 119 2.44 -16.20 6.22
CA THR A 119 1.14 -16.05 6.89
C THR A 119 0.87 -14.61 7.31
N LEU A 120 1.87 -13.94 7.91
CA LEU A 120 1.75 -12.54 8.31
C LEU A 120 1.61 -11.61 7.10
N LEU A 121 2.34 -11.87 6.00
CA LEU A 121 2.20 -11.12 4.75
C LEU A 121 0.79 -11.27 4.17
N PHE A 122 0.28 -12.50 4.08
CA PHE A 122 -1.09 -12.77 3.64
C PHE A 122 -2.13 -12.01 4.46
N LEU A 123 -2.09 -12.14 5.79
CA LEU A 123 -3.01 -11.43 6.69
C LEU A 123 -2.87 -9.91 6.58
N SER A 124 -1.67 -9.39 6.35
CA SER A 124 -1.42 -7.96 6.20
C SER A 124 -2.10 -7.35 4.97
N GLN A 125 -2.35 -8.16 3.93
CA GLN A 125 -3.00 -7.75 2.68
C GLN A 125 -4.52 -7.67 2.81
N ILE A 126 -5.13 -8.65 3.52
CA ILE A 126 -6.58 -8.74 3.71
C ILE A 126 -7.10 -8.04 4.98
N GLY A 127 -6.21 -7.81 5.95
CA GLY A 127 -6.54 -7.17 7.23
C GLY A 127 -7.21 -5.80 7.13
N PRO A 128 -6.76 -4.86 6.28
CA PRO A 128 -7.37 -3.53 6.28
C PRO A 128 -8.79 -3.50 5.70
N ASP A 129 -9.12 -4.40 4.78
CA ASP A 129 -10.50 -4.54 4.26
C ASP A 129 -11.44 -5.13 5.32
N ALA A 130 -10.98 -6.14 6.08
CA ALA A 130 -11.69 -6.63 7.26
C ALA A 130 -11.88 -5.53 8.33
N HIS A 131 -10.86 -4.69 8.54
CA HIS A 131 -10.95 -3.55 9.45
C HIS A 131 -12.00 -2.54 8.98
N MET A 132 -11.99 -2.15 7.69
CA MET A 132 -13.02 -1.26 7.14
C MET A 132 -14.42 -1.85 7.32
N ARG A 133 -14.65 -3.14 7.02
CA ARG A 133 -15.95 -3.79 7.26
C ARG A 133 -16.38 -3.70 8.72
N MET A 134 -15.47 -3.98 9.65
CA MET A 134 -15.73 -3.89 11.08
C MET A 134 -16.19 -2.48 11.47
N ILE A 135 -15.49 -1.45 10.97
CA ILE A 135 -15.82 -0.05 11.26
C ILE A 135 -17.14 0.35 10.60
N LEU A 136 -17.41 -0.07 9.36
CA LEU A 136 -18.63 0.28 8.63
C LEU A 136 -19.92 -0.30 9.24
N ARG A 137 -19.81 -1.28 10.16
CA ARG A 137 -20.95 -1.73 11.00
C ARG A 137 -21.39 -0.65 12.00
N LYS A 138 -20.54 0.32 12.33
CA LYS A 138 -20.92 1.50 13.12
C LYS A 138 -21.83 2.41 12.29
N PRO A 139 -22.91 2.97 12.87
CA PRO A 139 -23.71 4.00 12.23
C PRO A 139 -22.82 5.21 11.80
N PRO A 140 -23.09 5.86 10.66
CA PRO A 140 -22.38 7.04 10.18
C PRO A 140 -22.01 8.07 11.26
N GLY A 141 -22.98 8.48 12.08
CA GLY A 141 -22.79 9.50 13.13
C GLY A 141 -21.98 9.07 14.35
N GLN A 142 -21.56 7.80 14.44
CA GLN A 142 -20.78 7.25 15.56
C GLN A 142 -19.32 6.95 15.18
N ARG A 143 -18.91 7.26 13.96
CA ARG A 143 -17.54 7.04 13.48
C ARG A 143 -16.61 8.13 14.00
N THR A 144 -15.47 7.73 14.55
CA THR A 144 -14.41 8.65 14.98
C THR A 144 -13.62 9.18 13.78
N THR A 145 -12.77 10.20 13.98
CA THR A 145 -11.87 10.68 12.91
C THR A 145 -10.94 9.58 12.39
N GLU A 146 -10.41 8.73 13.29
CA GLU A 146 -9.59 7.57 12.94
C GLU A 146 -10.38 6.54 12.13
N ASP A 147 -11.64 6.28 12.50
CA ASP A 147 -12.53 5.40 11.74
C ASP A 147 -12.68 5.89 10.29
N LEU A 148 -12.90 7.19 10.11
CA LEU A 148 -13.05 7.81 8.78
C LEU A 148 -11.78 7.74 7.95
N GLU A 149 -10.61 7.90 8.56
CA GLU A 149 -9.32 7.77 7.88
C GLU A 149 -9.08 6.33 7.39
N ILE A 150 -9.38 5.33 8.23
CA ILE A 150 -9.24 3.92 7.85
C ILE A 150 -10.18 3.57 6.70
N ILE A 151 -11.45 4.00 6.75
CA ILE A 151 -12.38 3.78 5.64
C ILE A 151 -11.86 4.48 4.38
N TYR A 152 -11.48 5.76 4.47
CA TYR A 152 -11.00 6.54 3.32
C TYR A 152 -9.80 5.88 2.63
N ASP A 153 -8.83 5.39 3.40
CA ASP A 153 -7.66 4.68 2.89
C ASP A 153 -8.07 3.48 2.01
N GLU A 154 -9.07 2.71 2.44
CA GLU A 154 -9.58 1.58 1.65
C GLU A 154 -10.35 2.02 0.40
N LEU A 155 -11.11 3.12 0.45
CA LEU A 155 -11.85 3.62 -0.71
C LEU A 155 -10.92 4.01 -1.88
N LEU A 156 -9.66 4.34 -1.60
CA LEU A 156 -8.65 4.60 -2.64
C LEU A 156 -8.33 3.37 -3.49
N HIS A 157 -8.61 2.17 -2.96
CA HIS A 157 -8.32 0.90 -3.62
C HIS A 157 -9.54 0.27 -4.30
N ILE A 158 -10.74 0.83 -4.11
CA ILE A 158 -11.98 0.35 -4.73
C ILE A 158 -12.10 0.90 -6.16
N LYS A 159 -12.06 0.01 -7.15
CA LYS A 159 -12.09 0.37 -8.59
C LYS A 159 -13.32 1.20 -8.96
N ALA A 160 -14.51 0.84 -8.47
CA ALA A 160 -15.76 1.60 -8.70
C ALA A 160 -15.64 3.07 -8.27
N LEU A 161 -14.82 3.38 -7.26
CA LEU A 161 -14.64 4.72 -6.72
C LEU A 161 -13.47 5.47 -7.36
N SER A 162 -12.66 4.83 -8.20
CA SER A 162 -11.42 5.40 -8.75
C SER A 162 -11.63 6.75 -9.46
N HIS A 163 -12.74 6.91 -10.16
CA HIS A 163 -13.13 8.11 -10.91
C HIS A 163 -13.63 9.27 -10.02
N LEU A 164 -13.89 9.02 -8.73
CA LEU A 164 -14.37 10.06 -7.80
C LEU A 164 -13.21 10.86 -7.23
N SER A 165 -13.45 12.15 -6.98
CA SER A 165 -12.48 13.04 -6.34
C SER A 165 -12.20 12.61 -4.90
N ASN A 166 -11.03 13.01 -4.37
CA ASN A 166 -10.67 12.70 -2.99
C ASN A 166 -11.64 13.33 -1.98
N THR A 167 -12.20 14.52 -2.30
CA THR A 167 -13.23 15.17 -1.48
C THR A 167 -14.47 14.29 -1.38
N VAL A 168 -14.97 13.77 -2.51
CA VAL A 168 -16.12 12.86 -2.52
C VAL A 168 -15.81 11.57 -1.76
N LYS A 169 -14.63 10.98 -1.93
CA LYS A 169 -14.24 9.77 -1.18
C LYS A 169 -14.21 10.02 0.33
N ARG A 170 -13.76 11.20 0.78
CA ARG A 170 -13.78 11.56 2.21
C ARG A 170 -15.19 11.69 2.75
N GLU A 171 -16.09 12.33 2.01
CA GLU A 171 -17.50 12.41 2.38
C GLU A 171 -18.15 11.02 2.40
N LEU A 172 -17.84 10.17 1.41
CA LEU A 172 -18.31 8.79 1.35
C LEU A 172 -17.89 7.97 2.58
N ALA A 173 -16.66 8.14 3.09
CA ALA A 173 -16.23 7.46 4.30
C ALA A 173 -17.15 7.75 5.51
N GLY A 174 -17.74 8.95 5.54
CA GLY A 174 -18.69 9.38 6.56
C GLY A 174 -20.08 8.78 6.44
N VAL A 175 -20.51 8.32 5.25
CA VAL A 175 -21.91 7.93 4.99
C VAL A 175 -22.09 6.51 4.49
N LEU A 176 -21.05 5.86 3.97
CA LEU A 176 -21.14 4.51 3.41
C LEU A 176 -21.69 3.53 4.45
N ILE A 177 -22.63 2.69 4.05
CA ILE A 177 -23.24 1.65 4.87
C ILE A 177 -22.74 0.30 4.35
N PHE A 178 -22.31 -0.58 5.25
CA PHE A 178 -22.02 -1.97 4.90
C PHE A 178 -23.30 -2.81 5.00
N GLU A 179 -23.62 -3.53 3.93
CA GLU A 179 -24.80 -4.40 3.85
C GLU A 179 -24.39 -5.81 3.39
N SER A 180 -24.86 -6.83 4.10
CA SER A 180 -24.51 -8.24 3.80
C SER A 180 -25.75 -9.11 3.71
N HIS A 181 -25.76 -10.03 2.75
CA HIS A 181 -26.87 -10.95 2.50
C HIS A 181 -26.37 -12.38 2.38
N ALA A 182 -26.96 -13.29 3.15
CA ALA A 182 -26.46 -14.65 3.29
C ALA A 182 -26.81 -15.56 2.10
N LYS A 183 -27.98 -15.36 1.46
CA LYS A 183 -28.55 -16.35 0.53
C LYS A 183 -28.61 -15.85 -0.92
N ALA A 184 -28.19 -16.70 -1.85
CA ALA A 184 -28.44 -16.55 -3.27
C ALA A 184 -29.95 -16.49 -3.55
N GLY A 185 -30.33 -15.79 -4.62
CA GLY A 185 -31.73 -15.57 -4.98
C GLY A 185 -32.43 -14.47 -4.17
N THR A 186 -31.79 -13.90 -3.15
CA THR A 186 -32.31 -12.72 -2.44
C THR A 186 -32.47 -11.56 -3.42
N VAL A 187 -33.64 -10.95 -3.46
CA VAL A 187 -33.93 -9.78 -4.30
C VAL A 187 -33.58 -8.52 -3.52
N LEU A 188 -32.64 -7.72 -4.04
CA LEU A 188 -32.17 -6.51 -3.37
C LEU A 188 -33.13 -5.33 -3.60
N PHE A 189 -33.68 -5.23 -4.81
CA PHE A 189 -34.80 -4.35 -5.16
C PHE A 189 -35.44 -4.80 -6.47
N ASN A 190 -36.67 -4.36 -6.72
CA ASN A 190 -37.43 -4.70 -7.93
C ASN A 190 -37.44 -3.56 -8.96
N GLN A 191 -37.52 -3.93 -10.24
CA GLN A 191 -37.85 -3.00 -11.32
C GLN A 191 -39.18 -2.31 -11.03
N GLY A 192 -39.21 -0.99 -11.21
CA GLY A 192 -40.37 -0.13 -10.97
C GLY A 192 -40.44 0.46 -9.55
N GLU A 193 -39.61 0.00 -8.61
CA GLU A 193 -39.52 0.61 -7.27
C GLU A 193 -38.82 1.97 -7.31
N GLU A 194 -39.00 2.78 -6.27
CA GLU A 194 -38.26 4.02 -6.11
C GLU A 194 -36.75 3.75 -5.94
N GLY A 195 -35.92 4.58 -6.58
CA GLY A 195 -34.48 4.55 -6.36
C GLY A 195 -34.08 5.12 -5.00
N THR A 196 -33.79 4.27 -4.02
CA THR A 196 -33.42 4.68 -2.66
C THR A 196 -31.92 4.68 -2.37
N SER A 197 -31.13 3.84 -3.04
CA SER A 197 -29.70 3.69 -2.76
C SER A 197 -28.85 3.36 -3.99
N TRP A 198 -27.56 3.65 -3.91
CA TRP A 198 -26.50 3.23 -4.83
C TRP A 198 -25.65 2.16 -4.14
N TYR A 199 -25.25 1.11 -4.88
CA TYR A 199 -24.57 -0.05 -4.34
C TYR A 199 -23.26 -0.32 -5.09
N ILE A 200 -22.25 -0.78 -4.36
CA ILE A 200 -20.97 -1.28 -4.88
C ILE A 200 -20.77 -2.69 -4.32
N ILE A 201 -20.42 -3.64 -5.18
CA ILE A 201 -20.21 -5.04 -4.79
C ILE A 201 -18.82 -5.19 -4.19
N GLN A 202 -18.73 -5.51 -2.90
CA GLN A 202 -17.47 -5.87 -2.23
C GLN A 202 -17.17 -7.36 -2.29
N LYS A 203 -18.19 -8.21 -2.30
CA LYS A 203 -18.03 -9.66 -2.39
C LYS A 203 -19.25 -10.26 -3.04
N GLY A 204 -19.00 -11.25 -3.90
CA GLY A 204 -20.04 -12.02 -4.58
C GLY A 204 -20.46 -11.41 -5.92
N SER A 205 -21.65 -11.77 -6.38
CA SER A 205 -22.17 -11.39 -7.69
C SER A 205 -23.69 -11.30 -7.68
N VAL A 206 -24.23 -10.50 -8.60
CA VAL A 206 -25.67 -10.28 -8.75
C VAL A 206 -26.09 -10.35 -10.21
N ASN A 207 -27.31 -10.80 -10.46
CA ASN A 207 -27.94 -10.76 -11.77
C ASN A 207 -28.78 -9.49 -11.88
N VAL A 208 -28.66 -8.79 -13.02
CA VAL A 208 -29.55 -7.69 -13.42
C VAL A 208 -30.69 -8.28 -14.23
N VAL A 209 -31.92 -8.11 -13.76
CA VAL A 209 -33.12 -8.73 -14.33
C VAL A 209 -34.10 -7.67 -14.82
N ILE A 210 -34.59 -7.79 -16.06
CA ILE A 210 -35.59 -6.88 -16.64
C ILE A 210 -36.82 -7.67 -17.05
N TYR A 211 -38.01 -7.19 -16.68
CA TYR A 211 -39.28 -7.80 -17.06
C TYR A 211 -39.39 -7.94 -18.59
N GLY A 212 -39.76 -9.14 -19.04
CA GLY A 212 -39.83 -9.48 -20.47
C GLY A 212 -38.49 -9.77 -21.14
N LYS A 213 -37.34 -9.53 -20.49
CA LYS A 213 -36.00 -9.86 -21.02
C LYS A 213 -35.25 -10.90 -20.20
N GLY A 214 -35.65 -11.15 -18.96
CA GLY A 214 -34.94 -12.06 -18.05
C GLY A 214 -33.63 -11.44 -17.53
N VAL A 215 -32.62 -12.28 -17.29
CA VAL A 215 -31.28 -11.82 -16.86
C VAL A 215 -30.58 -11.16 -18.05
N VAL A 216 -30.26 -9.87 -17.94
CA VAL A 216 -29.61 -9.09 -19.02
C VAL A 216 -28.10 -9.02 -18.88
N CYS A 217 -27.58 -9.02 -17.65
CA CYS A 217 -26.16 -9.14 -17.36
C CYS A 217 -25.93 -9.58 -15.91
N THR A 218 -24.68 -9.94 -15.61
CA THR A 218 -24.22 -10.28 -14.26
C THR A 218 -23.12 -9.30 -13.86
N LEU A 219 -23.22 -8.76 -12.65
CA LEU A 219 -22.22 -7.89 -12.05
C LEU A 219 -21.46 -8.65 -10.96
N HIS A 220 -20.18 -8.33 -10.79
CA HIS A 220 -19.26 -9.02 -9.89
C HIS A 220 -18.59 -8.02 -8.94
N GLU A 221 -17.76 -8.53 -8.04
CA GLU A 221 -16.92 -7.72 -7.15
C GLU A 221 -16.20 -6.57 -7.90
N GLY A 222 -16.31 -5.37 -7.34
CA GLY A 222 -15.76 -4.14 -7.90
C GLY A 222 -16.69 -3.41 -8.87
N ASP A 223 -17.81 -4.00 -9.29
CA ASP A 223 -18.87 -3.33 -10.06
C ASP A 223 -19.81 -2.54 -9.13
N ASP A 224 -20.52 -1.57 -9.70
CA ASP A 224 -21.53 -0.76 -9.01
C ASP A 224 -22.85 -0.69 -9.79
N PHE A 225 -23.96 -0.45 -9.09
CA PHE A 225 -25.29 -0.40 -9.70
C PHE A 225 -26.29 0.46 -8.91
N GLY A 226 -27.40 0.82 -9.57
CA GLY A 226 -28.49 1.58 -8.95
C GLY A 226 -28.32 3.10 -8.96
N LYS A 227 -27.19 3.63 -9.44
CA LYS A 227 -26.93 5.09 -9.54
C LYS A 227 -27.95 5.85 -10.39
N LEU A 228 -28.39 5.26 -11.51
CA LEU A 228 -29.23 5.93 -12.52
C LEU A 228 -30.57 6.43 -11.94
N ALA A 229 -31.19 5.63 -11.09
CA ALA A 229 -32.48 5.97 -10.46
C ALA A 229 -32.36 7.15 -9.49
N LEU A 230 -31.20 7.31 -8.83
CA LEU A 230 -30.94 8.44 -7.93
C LEU A 230 -30.74 9.74 -8.72
N VAL A 231 -29.98 9.68 -9.82
CA VAL A 231 -29.63 10.85 -10.63
C VAL A 231 -30.85 11.41 -11.36
N ASN A 232 -31.69 10.53 -11.92
CA ASN A 232 -32.83 10.93 -12.74
C ASN A 232 -34.13 11.09 -11.95
N ASP A 233 -34.11 10.85 -10.64
CA ASP A 233 -35.30 10.74 -9.79
C ASP A 233 -36.40 9.88 -10.43
N ALA A 234 -36.00 8.69 -10.89
CA ALA A 234 -36.83 7.80 -11.69
C ALA A 234 -36.93 6.41 -11.06
N PRO A 235 -37.99 5.62 -11.36
CA PRO A 235 -38.10 4.24 -10.90
C PRO A 235 -36.93 3.35 -11.38
N ARG A 236 -36.66 2.27 -10.64
CA ARG A 236 -35.64 1.27 -10.99
C ARG A 236 -35.92 0.68 -12.37
N ALA A 237 -34.93 0.75 -13.27
CA ALA A 237 -35.03 0.20 -14.63
C ALA A 237 -34.88 -1.34 -14.69
N ALA A 238 -34.40 -1.96 -13.63
CA ALA A 238 -34.16 -3.41 -13.51
C ALA A 238 -34.27 -3.85 -12.04
N SER A 239 -34.54 -5.14 -11.82
CA SER A 239 -34.41 -5.80 -10.52
C SER A 239 -32.97 -6.31 -10.33
N ILE A 240 -32.52 -6.36 -9.08
CA ILE A 240 -31.22 -6.94 -8.72
C ILE A 240 -31.44 -8.16 -7.83
N VAL A 241 -30.86 -9.29 -8.22
CA VAL A 241 -31.00 -10.57 -7.52
C VAL A 241 -29.64 -11.16 -7.26
N LEU A 242 -29.37 -11.57 -6.02
CA LEU A 242 -28.10 -12.19 -5.66
C LEU A 242 -27.90 -13.50 -6.42
N ARG A 243 -26.71 -13.68 -6.98
CA ARG A 243 -26.34 -14.87 -7.74
C ARG A 243 -25.74 -15.95 -6.86
N GLU A 244 -25.12 -15.57 -5.75
CA GLU A 244 -24.45 -16.47 -4.82
C GLU A 244 -24.68 -16.09 -3.35
N ASP A 245 -24.32 -17.01 -2.46
CA ASP A 245 -24.42 -16.82 -1.01
C ASP A 245 -23.36 -15.83 -0.51
N ASN A 246 -23.64 -15.21 0.64
CA ASN A 246 -22.72 -14.32 1.35
C ASN A 246 -22.18 -13.14 0.52
N CYS A 247 -23.07 -12.42 -0.17
CA CYS A 247 -22.70 -11.19 -0.87
C CYS A 247 -22.55 -10.02 0.11
N HIS A 248 -21.61 -9.12 -0.20
CA HIS A 248 -21.34 -7.92 0.58
C HIS A 248 -21.38 -6.68 -0.31
N PHE A 249 -22.00 -5.63 0.19
CA PHE A 249 -22.21 -4.39 -0.54
C PHE A 249 -21.82 -3.18 0.30
N LEU A 250 -21.25 -2.18 -0.35
CA LEU A 250 -21.26 -0.82 0.16
C LEU A 250 -22.47 -0.10 -0.41
N ARG A 251 -23.23 0.59 0.45
CA ARG A 251 -24.45 1.30 0.09
C ARG A 251 -24.35 2.78 0.45
N VAL A 252 -24.83 3.63 -0.44
CA VAL A 252 -25.04 5.06 -0.18
C VAL A 252 -26.51 5.37 -0.42
N ASP A 253 -27.19 5.92 0.58
CA ASP A 253 -28.61 6.26 0.49
C ASP A 253 -28.81 7.58 -0.27
N LYS A 254 -29.99 7.75 -0.87
CA LYS A 254 -30.34 8.87 -1.78
C LYS A 254 -30.11 10.24 -1.14
N GLU A 255 -30.46 10.39 0.13
CA GLU A 255 -30.29 11.65 0.86
C GLU A 255 -28.81 12.05 0.97
N ASP A 256 -27.96 11.09 1.35
CA ASP A 256 -26.52 11.28 1.46
C ASP A 256 -25.87 11.46 0.09
N PHE A 257 -26.28 10.67 -0.91
CA PHE A 257 -25.82 10.83 -2.29
C PHE A 257 -26.07 12.26 -2.80
N ASN A 258 -27.30 12.76 -2.61
CA ASN A 258 -27.67 14.12 -3.03
C ASN A 258 -26.98 15.19 -2.17
N ARG A 259 -26.80 14.95 -0.86
CA ARG A 259 -26.08 15.85 0.04
C ARG A 259 -24.63 16.03 -0.40
N ILE A 260 -23.92 14.94 -0.67
CA ILE A 260 -22.53 14.98 -1.14
C ILE A 260 -22.42 15.76 -2.45
N LEU A 261 -23.32 15.55 -3.40
CA LEU A 261 -23.33 16.32 -4.66
C LEU A 261 -23.55 17.81 -4.42
N ARG A 262 -24.50 18.18 -3.54
CA ARG A 262 -24.75 19.58 -3.17
C ARG A 262 -23.57 20.20 -2.45
N ASP A 263 -22.96 19.48 -1.51
CA ASP A 263 -21.83 19.98 -0.71
C ASP A 263 -20.58 20.17 -1.57
N VAL A 264 -20.37 19.29 -2.57
CA VAL A 264 -19.31 19.49 -3.56
C VAL A 264 -19.56 20.77 -4.37
N GLU A 265 -20.77 21.00 -4.89
CA GLU A 265 -21.09 22.20 -5.67
C GLU A 265 -21.04 23.46 -4.80
N ALA A 266 -21.55 23.43 -3.56
CA ALA A 266 -21.52 24.55 -2.62
C ALA A 266 -20.09 24.94 -2.21
N ASN A 267 -19.17 23.97 -2.19
CA ASN A 267 -17.75 24.21 -1.92
C ASN A 267 -16.95 24.55 -3.19
N THR A 268 -17.58 24.57 -4.36
CA THR A 268 -16.94 24.93 -5.62
C THR A 268 -17.30 26.36 -6.02
N VAL A 269 -16.28 27.17 -6.33
CA VAL A 269 -16.44 28.52 -6.87
C VAL A 269 -15.97 28.53 -8.32
N ARG A 270 -16.84 28.96 -9.23
CA ARG A 270 -16.55 29.08 -10.66
C ARG A 270 -16.54 30.56 -11.02
N LEU A 271 -15.36 31.08 -11.37
CA LEU A 271 -15.24 32.41 -11.98
C LEU A 271 -15.54 32.27 -13.46
N LYS A 272 -16.41 33.14 -13.97
CA LYS A 272 -16.83 33.16 -15.38
C LYS A 272 -16.44 34.46 -16.06
N GLU A 273 -15.98 34.36 -17.30
CA GLU A 273 -15.85 35.49 -18.23
C GLU A 273 -16.59 35.13 -19.52
N HIS A 274 -17.42 36.05 -20.01
CA HIS A 274 -18.26 35.82 -21.20
C HIS A 274 -19.08 34.52 -21.10
N ASP A 275 -19.68 34.27 -19.92
CA ASP A 275 -20.46 33.08 -19.58
C ASP A 275 -19.72 31.73 -19.63
N GLN A 276 -18.40 31.74 -19.82
CA GLN A 276 -17.55 30.55 -19.77
C GLN A 276 -16.77 30.49 -18.46
N ASP A 277 -16.66 29.29 -17.88
CA ASP A 277 -15.80 29.06 -16.71
C ASP A 277 -14.34 29.35 -17.10
N VAL A 278 -13.65 30.19 -16.35
CA VAL A 278 -12.23 30.53 -16.56
C VAL A 278 -11.33 30.15 -15.38
N LEU A 279 -11.91 29.98 -14.19
CA LEU A 279 -11.21 29.46 -13.01
C LEU A 279 -12.20 28.72 -12.11
N VAL A 280 -11.86 27.50 -11.71
CA VAL A 280 -12.63 26.68 -10.79
C VAL A 280 -11.81 26.48 -9.53
N LEU A 281 -12.34 26.92 -8.40
CA LEU A 281 -11.75 26.75 -7.07
C LEU A 281 -12.60 25.75 -6.28
N GLN A 282 -11.97 24.95 -5.43
CA GLN A 282 -12.68 24.12 -4.45
C GLN A 282 -12.18 24.44 -3.05
N LYS A 283 -13.13 24.63 -2.13
CA LYS A 283 -12.90 24.88 -0.72
C LYS A 283 -12.77 23.56 0.04
N SER A 284 -11.65 23.39 0.74
CA SER A 284 -11.51 22.37 1.78
C SER A 284 -11.26 23.07 3.11
N LEU A 285 -10.01 23.48 3.40
CA LEU A 285 -9.69 24.44 4.47
C LEU A 285 -9.45 25.86 3.94
N ARG A 286 -8.97 25.94 2.69
CA ARG A 286 -8.79 27.14 1.87
C ARG A 286 -9.26 26.83 0.46
N TYR A 287 -9.53 27.86 -0.33
CA TYR A 287 -9.77 27.68 -1.76
C TYR A 287 -8.51 27.19 -2.45
N THR A 288 -8.65 26.16 -3.28
CA THR A 288 -7.58 25.60 -4.09
C THR A 288 -8.00 25.54 -5.54
N VAL A 289 -7.10 25.87 -6.46
CA VAL A 289 -7.39 25.88 -7.91
C VAL A 289 -7.56 24.45 -8.42
N MET A 290 -8.73 24.11 -8.95
CA MET A 290 -9.00 22.80 -9.56
C MET A 290 -8.70 22.82 -11.05
N SER A 291 -9.18 23.84 -11.75
CA SER A 291 -8.88 24.09 -13.16
C SER A 291 -8.96 25.58 -13.50
N GLY A 292 -8.37 26.00 -14.62
CA GLY A 292 -8.50 27.37 -15.11
C GLY A 292 -7.73 27.63 -16.40
N SER A 293 -7.91 28.81 -16.98
CA SER A 293 -7.06 29.26 -18.08
C SER A 293 -5.65 29.58 -17.54
N PRO A 294 -4.58 29.44 -18.35
CA PRO A 294 -3.22 29.76 -17.92
C PRO A 294 -3.12 31.17 -17.31
N GLU A 295 -3.78 32.15 -17.92
CA GLU A 295 -3.78 33.56 -17.50
C GLU A 295 -4.45 33.70 -16.12
N LYS A 296 -5.62 33.08 -15.91
CA LYS A 296 -6.36 33.20 -14.65
C LYS A 296 -5.72 32.44 -13.51
N ILE A 297 -5.08 31.31 -13.80
CA ILE A 297 -4.27 30.60 -12.81
C ILE A 297 -3.09 31.48 -12.39
N LEU A 298 -2.39 32.10 -13.34
CA LEU A 298 -1.27 32.98 -13.04
C LEU A 298 -1.70 34.20 -12.24
N GLU A 299 -2.77 34.88 -12.65
CA GLU A 299 -3.36 36.02 -11.94
C GLU A 299 -3.68 35.65 -10.48
N HIS A 300 -4.42 34.56 -10.27
CA HIS A 300 -4.76 34.08 -8.93
C HIS A 300 -3.52 33.73 -8.08
N LEU A 301 -2.50 33.12 -8.68
CA LEU A 301 -1.24 32.79 -7.98
C LEU A 301 -0.45 34.06 -7.63
N LEU A 302 -0.39 35.05 -8.52
CA LEU A 302 0.28 36.33 -8.27
C LEU A 302 -0.41 37.14 -7.17
N GLU A 303 -1.74 37.16 -7.17
CA GLU A 303 -2.55 37.79 -6.12
C GLU A 303 -2.33 37.14 -4.75
N THR A 304 -1.91 35.87 -4.71
CA THR A 304 -1.73 35.09 -3.48
C THR A 304 -0.26 34.83 -3.10
N MET A 305 0.72 35.24 -3.92
CA MET A 305 2.15 34.99 -3.69
C MET A 305 2.93 36.21 -3.15
N ARG A 306 3.73 35.96 -2.09
CA ARG A 306 4.95 36.73 -1.75
C ARG A 306 6.14 36.02 -2.42
N LEU A 307 6.99 36.77 -3.12
CA LEU A 307 7.98 36.29 -4.09
C LEU A 307 9.37 36.05 -3.48
N ASP A 308 10.05 34.98 -3.92
CA ASP A 308 11.51 34.92 -4.11
C ASP A 308 11.88 33.71 -5.00
N ILE A 309 12.49 33.92 -6.17
CA ILE A 309 13.06 32.87 -7.05
C ILE A 309 14.25 33.41 -7.88
N HIS A 310 15.33 32.62 -8.02
CA HIS A 310 16.33 32.70 -9.09
C HIS A 310 16.63 31.31 -9.68
N PHE A 311 16.95 31.22 -10.99
CA PHE A 311 17.33 29.99 -11.72
C PHE A 311 18.36 30.26 -12.84
N SER A 312 19.19 29.25 -13.15
CA SER A 312 19.99 29.12 -14.39
C SER A 312 20.39 27.64 -14.64
N ASP A 313 20.56 27.24 -15.92
CA ASP A 313 20.73 25.85 -16.44
C ASP A 313 21.86 25.76 -17.51
N PRO A 314 22.63 24.64 -17.61
CA PRO A 314 22.97 24.09 -18.93
C PRO A 314 23.03 22.54 -19.03
N GLY A 315 22.80 21.99 -20.25
CA GLY A 315 22.67 20.54 -20.55
C GLY A 315 23.84 19.86 -21.30
N THR A 316 23.66 18.59 -21.74
CA THR A 316 24.54 17.82 -22.69
C THR A 316 23.93 16.46 -23.16
N ASN A 317 24.55 15.83 -24.20
CA ASN A 317 24.12 14.69 -25.07
C ASN A 317 24.77 13.30 -24.74
N PRO A 318 24.28 12.15 -25.29
CA PRO A 318 24.74 10.78 -24.96
C PRO A 318 25.59 10.05 -26.04
N LEU A 319 26.17 8.89 -25.69
CA LEU A 319 26.87 7.92 -26.58
C LEU A 319 26.56 6.43 -26.24
N ALA A 320 26.98 5.53 -27.15
CA ALA A 320 26.44 4.21 -27.52
C ALA A 320 26.90 2.94 -26.73
N GLU A 321 26.24 1.81 -27.03
CA GLU A 321 26.30 0.47 -26.40
C GLU A 321 27.60 -0.34 -26.68
N GLN A 322 27.96 -1.22 -25.72
CA GLN A 322 29.03 -2.23 -25.83
C GLN A 322 28.58 -3.54 -25.17
N GLU A 323 28.97 -4.68 -25.75
CA GLU A 323 28.72 -6.03 -25.21
C GLU A 323 29.37 -6.22 -23.83
N GLY A 324 28.63 -6.88 -22.92
CA GLY A 324 28.99 -7.02 -21.50
C GLY A 324 30.14 -8.00 -21.19
N PRO A 325 30.53 -8.15 -19.91
CA PRO A 325 31.69 -8.94 -19.51
C PRO A 325 31.46 -10.46 -19.65
N SER A 326 32.52 -11.19 -20.00
CA SER A 326 32.53 -12.67 -20.14
C SER A 326 33.04 -13.42 -18.91
N THR A 327 33.56 -12.70 -17.90
CA THR A 327 34.06 -13.27 -16.63
C THR A 327 33.57 -12.43 -15.44
N GLY A 328 33.28 -13.09 -14.31
CA GLY A 328 32.79 -12.42 -13.09
C GLY A 328 33.91 -11.71 -12.33
N SER A 329 33.57 -10.67 -11.57
CA SER A 329 34.52 -9.83 -10.82
C SER A 329 34.61 -10.17 -9.32
N MET A 330 33.98 -11.28 -8.90
CA MET A 330 33.91 -11.77 -7.51
C MET A 330 35.21 -11.63 -6.70
N SER A 331 36.36 -11.98 -7.26
CA SER A 331 37.65 -11.94 -6.55
C SER A 331 38.05 -10.54 -6.06
N SER A 332 37.54 -9.48 -6.69
CA SER A 332 37.92 -8.10 -6.37
C SER A 332 37.07 -7.49 -5.25
N PHE A 333 35.76 -7.76 -5.21
CA PHE A 333 34.86 -7.18 -4.20
C PHE A 333 34.53 -8.11 -3.02
N GLU A 334 34.87 -9.40 -3.10
CA GLU A 334 34.76 -10.32 -1.95
C GLU A 334 35.60 -9.84 -0.75
N LEU A 335 36.78 -9.28 -1.02
CA LEU A 335 37.73 -8.76 -0.03
C LEU A 335 37.30 -7.44 0.63
N MET A 336 36.41 -6.69 -0.01
CA MET A 336 35.88 -5.43 0.53
C MET A 336 34.81 -5.71 1.57
N SER A 337 34.67 -4.88 2.62
CA SER A 337 33.57 -5.06 3.57
C SER A 337 32.22 -4.78 2.89
N SER A 338 31.14 -5.43 3.36
CA SER A 338 29.79 -5.16 2.82
C SER A 338 29.33 -3.74 3.12
N LYS A 339 29.79 -3.15 4.24
CA LYS A 339 29.49 -1.79 4.64
C LYS A 339 30.18 -0.78 3.73
N ASP A 340 31.47 -0.98 3.42
CA ASP A 340 32.24 -0.06 2.56
C ASP A 340 31.69 -0.06 1.14
N LEU A 341 31.35 -1.24 0.59
CA LEU A 341 30.68 -1.34 -0.70
C LEU A 341 29.36 -0.57 -0.71
N ALA A 342 28.49 -0.80 0.29
CA ALA A 342 27.21 -0.11 0.39
C ALA A 342 27.37 1.41 0.58
N PHE A 343 28.38 1.85 1.33
CA PHE A 343 28.67 3.26 1.56
C PHE A 343 29.13 3.94 0.26
N GLN A 344 30.10 3.35 -0.44
CA GLN A 344 30.59 3.88 -1.73
C GLN A 344 29.49 3.87 -2.79
N MET A 345 28.66 2.82 -2.84
CA MET A 345 27.46 2.80 -3.70
C MET A 345 26.51 3.95 -3.35
N THR A 346 26.28 4.21 -2.07
CA THR A 346 25.37 5.27 -1.63
C THR A 346 25.91 6.66 -1.92
N GLN A 347 27.22 6.89 -1.75
CA GLN A 347 27.85 8.15 -2.13
C GLN A 347 27.71 8.41 -3.63
N TYR A 348 28.02 7.42 -4.47
CA TYR A 348 27.88 7.53 -5.92
C TYR A 348 26.42 7.73 -6.36
N ASP A 349 25.49 6.97 -5.78
CA ASP A 349 24.06 7.14 -6.06
C ASP A 349 23.57 8.52 -5.61
N TRP A 350 24.09 9.07 -4.51
CA TRP A 350 23.75 10.42 -4.03
C TRP A 350 24.22 11.52 -4.99
N GLU A 351 25.42 11.38 -5.56
CA GLU A 351 25.93 12.29 -6.60
C GLU A 351 25.03 12.28 -7.83
N LEU A 352 24.72 11.09 -8.36
CA LEU A 352 23.80 10.94 -9.50
C LEU A 352 22.41 11.51 -9.20
N PHE A 353 21.86 11.23 -8.03
CA PHE A 353 20.56 11.72 -7.59
C PHE A 353 20.53 13.24 -7.42
N SER A 354 21.61 13.82 -6.90
CA SER A 354 21.74 15.27 -6.71
C SER A 354 21.85 16.03 -8.03
N CYS A 355 22.41 15.41 -9.07
CA CYS A 355 22.46 15.98 -10.42
C CYS A 355 21.08 16.06 -11.10
N VAL A 356 20.08 15.27 -10.65
CA VAL A 356 18.74 15.28 -11.26
C VAL A 356 18.02 16.58 -10.94
N HIS A 357 17.80 17.43 -11.95
CA HIS A 357 16.97 18.62 -11.77
C HIS A 357 15.48 18.24 -11.69
N GLU A 358 14.68 18.96 -10.90
CA GLU A 358 13.25 18.67 -10.72
C GLU A 358 12.45 18.76 -12.02
N TYR A 359 12.86 19.66 -12.89
CA TYR A 359 12.29 19.80 -14.24
C TYR A 359 12.53 18.57 -15.13
N GLU A 360 13.60 17.81 -14.92
CA GLU A 360 13.83 16.57 -15.69
C GLU A 360 12.72 15.55 -15.43
N LEU A 361 12.19 15.49 -14.21
CA LEU A 361 11.03 14.66 -13.86
C LEU A 361 9.79 15.09 -14.66
N VAL A 362 9.56 16.40 -14.80
CA VAL A 362 8.45 16.96 -15.58
C VAL A 362 8.61 16.62 -17.06
N TYR A 363 9.78 16.91 -17.65
CA TYR A 363 10.04 16.66 -19.07
C TYR A 363 9.98 15.17 -19.41
N HIS A 364 10.46 14.31 -18.52
CA HIS A 364 10.35 12.87 -18.67
C HIS A 364 8.88 12.41 -18.68
N THR A 365 8.08 12.93 -17.76
CA THR A 365 6.67 12.53 -17.58
C THR A 365 5.76 13.00 -18.72
N PHE A 366 5.92 14.24 -19.18
CA PHE A 366 5.07 14.84 -20.22
C PHE A 366 5.63 14.67 -21.64
N GLY A 367 6.78 13.99 -21.79
CA GLY A 367 7.40 13.70 -23.07
C GLY A 367 8.46 14.74 -23.45
N ARG A 368 9.71 14.28 -23.60
CA ARG A 368 10.89 15.12 -23.89
C ARG A 368 10.78 15.89 -25.20
N GLN A 369 10.16 15.27 -26.21
CA GLN A 369 10.00 15.85 -27.54
C GLN A 369 9.16 17.13 -27.50
N ALA A 370 8.19 17.22 -26.56
CA ALA A 370 7.36 18.40 -26.39
C ALA A 370 8.13 19.62 -25.87
N TYR A 371 9.19 19.40 -25.10
CA TYR A 371 9.95 20.49 -24.44
C TYR A 371 11.29 20.80 -25.10
N ARG A 372 11.83 19.91 -25.95
CA ARG A 372 13.20 20.02 -26.51
C ARG A 372 14.27 20.23 -25.45
N ARG A 373 14.10 19.63 -24.27
CA ARG A 373 15.03 19.67 -23.13
C ARG A 373 15.58 18.28 -22.82
N SER A 374 16.79 18.23 -22.25
CA SER A 374 17.44 16.98 -21.85
C SER A 374 16.90 16.47 -20.50
N THR A 375 16.96 15.15 -20.32
CA THR A 375 16.69 14.46 -19.04
C THR A 375 17.85 13.52 -18.69
N ALA A 376 19.07 13.87 -19.15
CA ALA A 376 20.21 12.97 -19.11
C ALA A 376 20.57 12.53 -17.68
N ASN A 377 20.49 13.41 -16.68
CA ASN A 377 20.84 13.04 -15.30
C ASN A 377 19.82 12.06 -14.74
N LEU A 378 18.52 12.31 -14.98
CA LEU A 378 17.46 11.38 -14.60
C LEU A 378 17.65 10.02 -15.27
N GLU A 379 17.96 9.99 -16.57
CA GLU A 379 18.17 8.74 -17.30
C GLU A 379 19.40 7.97 -16.81
N LEU A 380 20.51 8.66 -16.54
CA LEU A 380 21.69 8.05 -15.94
C LEU A 380 21.35 7.43 -14.58
N PHE A 381 20.58 8.13 -13.75
CA PHE A 381 20.19 7.62 -12.44
C PHE A 381 19.19 6.44 -12.51
N LEU A 382 18.25 6.46 -13.46
CA LEU A 382 17.38 5.30 -13.70
C LEU A 382 18.15 4.12 -14.30
N LYS A 383 19.11 4.36 -15.19
CA LYS A 383 20.01 3.32 -15.73
C LYS A 383 20.86 2.70 -14.63
N ARG A 384 21.33 3.50 -13.66
CA ARG A 384 22.07 3.03 -12.50
C ARG A 384 21.31 1.96 -11.71
N PHE A 385 19.99 2.10 -11.53
CA PHE A 385 19.18 1.08 -10.88
C PHE A 385 19.30 -0.28 -11.61
N ASN A 386 19.11 -0.28 -12.93
CA ASN A 386 19.22 -1.49 -13.76
C ASN A 386 20.64 -2.07 -13.75
N GLN A 387 21.68 -1.22 -13.73
CA GLN A 387 23.06 -1.67 -13.63
C GLN A 387 23.32 -2.43 -12.32
N VAL A 388 22.86 -1.91 -11.18
CA VAL A 388 23.01 -2.59 -9.88
C VAL A 388 22.23 -3.90 -9.86
N GLN A 389 21.00 -3.90 -10.38
CA GLN A 389 20.18 -5.11 -10.48
C GLN A 389 20.88 -6.20 -11.33
N LEU A 390 21.34 -5.84 -12.53
CA LEU A 390 22.00 -6.78 -13.44
C LEU A 390 23.39 -7.18 -12.96
N TRP A 391 24.10 -6.35 -12.20
CA TRP A 391 25.35 -6.72 -11.54
C TRP A 391 25.15 -7.91 -10.61
N VAL A 392 24.11 -7.90 -9.77
CA VAL A 392 23.77 -9.04 -8.89
C VAL A 392 23.55 -10.31 -9.71
N VAL A 393 22.71 -10.23 -10.74
CA VAL A 393 22.41 -11.38 -11.62
C VAL A 393 23.69 -11.91 -12.27
N THR A 394 24.52 -11.01 -12.80
CA THR A 394 25.76 -11.34 -13.52
C THR A 394 26.73 -12.08 -12.61
N GLU A 395 27.03 -11.54 -11.42
CA GLU A 395 27.98 -12.16 -10.50
C GLU A 395 27.48 -13.52 -9.99
N VAL A 396 26.19 -13.65 -9.72
CA VAL A 396 25.61 -14.94 -9.28
C VAL A 396 25.65 -15.97 -10.42
N CYS A 397 25.29 -15.60 -11.64
CA CYS A 397 25.25 -16.52 -12.79
C CYS A 397 26.64 -16.92 -13.28
N LEU A 398 27.64 -16.03 -13.19
CA LEU A 398 29.02 -16.34 -13.55
C LEU A 398 29.77 -17.11 -12.44
N CYS A 399 29.20 -17.24 -11.24
CA CYS A 399 29.77 -18.02 -10.14
C CYS A 399 29.50 -19.53 -10.31
N GLY A 400 30.42 -20.23 -10.98
CA GLY A 400 30.32 -21.67 -11.24
C GLY A 400 30.34 -22.55 -9.98
N THR A 401 30.96 -22.11 -8.88
CA THR A 401 31.10 -22.91 -7.66
C THR A 401 29.94 -22.67 -6.69
N LEU A 402 29.21 -23.73 -6.32
CA LEU A 402 28.04 -23.66 -5.43
C LEU A 402 28.32 -22.98 -4.09
N SER A 403 29.39 -23.36 -3.39
CA SER A 403 29.73 -22.79 -2.07
C SER A 403 30.01 -21.29 -2.14
N LYS A 404 30.76 -20.86 -3.16
CA LYS A 404 31.04 -19.44 -3.44
C LYS A 404 29.78 -18.67 -3.81
N ARG A 405 28.87 -19.28 -4.56
CA ARG A 405 27.59 -18.66 -4.90
C ARG A 405 26.68 -18.46 -3.70
N VAL A 406 26.67 -19.39 -2.73
CA VAL A 406 26.00 -19.19 -1.43
C VAL A 406 26.64 -18.01 -0.67
N GLN A 407 27.96 -17.87 -0.71
CA GLN A 407 28.65 -16.72 -0.11
C GLN A 407 28.27 -15.40 -0.81
N LEU A 408 28.11 -15.39 -2.14
CA LEU A 408 27.62 -14.23 -2.89
C LEU A 408 26.19 -13.83 -2.47
N LEU A 409 25.26 -14.77 -2.32
CA LEU A 409 23.91 -14.45 -1.84
C LEU A 409 23.97 -13.80 -0.44
N LYS A 410 24.76 -14.36 0.49
CA LYS A 410 24.99 -13.76 1.81
C LYS A 410 25.60 -12.36 1.69
N LYS A 411 26.54 -12.16 0.76
CA LYS A 411 27.23 -10.89 0.53
C LYS A 411 26.25 -9.82 0.05
N PHE A 412 25.42 -10.11 -0.94
CA PHE A 412 24.41 -9.19 -1.47
C PHE A 412 23.33 -8.84 -0.44
N ILE A 413 22.85 -9.82 0.33
CA ILE A 413 21.89 -9.54 1.43
C ILE A 413 22.50 -8.57 2.45
N LYS A 414 23.79 -8.73 2.80
CA LYS A 414 24.47 -7.80 3.70
C LYS A 414 24.65 -6.40 3.09
N ILE A 415 24.99 -6.31 1.80
CA ILE A 415 25.13 -5.02 1.11
C ILE A 415 23.76 -4.32 1.08
N ALA A 416 22.68 -5.03 0.73
CA ALA A 416 21.32 -4.51 0.75
C ALA A 416 20.93 -4.00 2.14
N ALA A 417 21.22 -4.77 3.20
CA ALA A 417 20.96 -4.36 4.58
C ALA A 417 21.64 -3.03 4.92
N HIS A 418 22.91 -2.85 4.53
CA HIS A 418 23.62 -1.58 4.75
C HIS A 418 23.13 -0.44 3.84
N CYS A 419 22.75 -0.71 2.58
CA CYS A 419 22.10 0.31 1.75
C CYS A 419 20.81 0.82 2.41
N ARG A 420 20.00 -0.08 2.99
CA ARG A 420 18.81 0.29 3.75
C ARG A 420 19.15 1.10 5.01
N GLU A 421 20.20 0.72 5.73
CA GLU A 421 20.72 1.45 6.89
C GLU A 421 21.13 2.89 6.53
N PHE A 422 21.78 3.06 5.37
CA PHE A 422 22.12 4.38 4.81
C PHE A 422 20.95 5.10 4.14
N LYS A 423 19.71 4.59 4.29
CA LYS A 423 18.49 5.13 3.67
C LYS A 423 18.59 5.23 2.13
N ASN A 424 19.46 4.43 1.51
CA ASN A 424 19.55 4.26 0.08
C ASN A 424 18.62 3.12 -0.37
N LEU A 425 17.33 3.45 -0.46
CA LEU A 425 16.31 2.50 -0.86
C LEU A 425 16.41 2.14 -2.35
N ASN A 426 16.96 3.02 -3.19
CA ASN A 426 17.16 2.74 -4.62
C ASN A 426 18.08 1.54 -4.85
N SER A 427 19.30 1.55 -4.31
CA SER A 427 20.24 0.42 -4.45
C SER A 427 19.81 -0.80 -3.63
N PHE A 428 19.19 -0.59 -2.46
CA PHE A 428 18.56 -1.68 -1.71
C PHE A 428 17.60 -2.48 -2.60
N PHE A 429 16.60 -1.83 -3.20
CA PHE A 429 15.64 -2.51 -4.07
C PHE A 429 16.26 -3.05 -5.34
N ALA A 430 17.24 -2.36 -5.95
CA ALA A 430 17.95 -2.88 -7.11
C ALA A 430 18.60 -4.24 -6.82
N ILE A 431 19.23 -4.38 -5.65
CA ILE A 431 19.85 -5.65 -5.23
C ILE A 431 18.79 -6.74 -5.02
N ILE A 432 17.71 -6.44 -4.28
CA ILE A 432 16.65 -7.42 -4.02
C ILE A 432 15.96 -7.86 -5.34
N MET A 433 15.66 -6.93 -6.24
CA MET A 433 15.11 -7.25 -7.56
C MET A 433 16.08 -8.06 -8.43
N GLY A 434 17.38 -7.87 -8.26
CA GLY A 434 18.41 -8.72 -8.88
C GLY A 434 18.37 -10.16 -8.36
N MET A 435 18.13 -10.33 -7.06
CA MET A 435 17.99 -11.65 -6.43
C MET A 435 16.65 -12.33 -6.76
N CYS A 436 15.58 -11.56 -6.92
CA CYS A 436 14.26 -12.04 -7.38
C CYS A 436 14.26 -12.45 -8.86
N ASN A 437 15.26 -12.03 -9.64
CA ASN A 437 15.32 -12.33 -11.07
C ASN A 437 15.23 -13.86 -11.29
N PRO A 438 14.43 -14.33 -12.27
CA PRO A 438 14.29 -15.77 -12.56
C PRO A 438 15.61 -16.52 -12.79
N ALA A 439 16.67 -15.83 -13.19
CA ALA A 439 18.00 -16.42 -13.32
C ALA A 439 18.67 -16.78 -11.99
N VAL A 440 18.33 -16.07 -10.92
CA VAL A 440 18.85 -16.25 -9.57
C VAL A 440 17.87 -17.01 -8.69
N SER A 441 16.59 -16.67 -8.71
CA SER A 441 15.57 -17.27 -7.83
C SER A 441 15.35 -18.77 -8.12
N ARG A 442 15.51 -19.22 -9.37
CA ARG A 442 15.41 -20.64 -9.73
C ARG A 442 16.48 -21.56 -9.13
N LEU A 443 17.56 -21.00 -8.56
CA LEU A 443 18.75 -21.76 -8.13
C LEU A 443 18.52 -22.46 -6.77
N SER A 444 17.54 -23.37 -6.70
CA SER A 444 17.07 -24.02 -5.46
C SER A 444 18.20 -24.55 -4.57
N GLN A 445 19.14 -25.31 -5.14
CA GLN A 445 20.29 -25.87 -4.41
C GLN A 445 21.15 -24.81 -3.71
N THR A 446 21.17 -23.58 -4.24
CA THR A 446 21.91 -22.45 -3.65
C THR A 446 21.11 -21.84 -2.51
N TRP A 447 19.81 -21.62 -2.72
CA TRP A 447 18.91 -21.04 -1.72
C TRP A 447 18.70 -21.97 -0.52
N GLU A 448 18.56 -23.28 -0.74
CA GLU A 448 18.44 -24.29 0.31
C GLU A 448 19.62 -24.22 1.29
N LYS A 449 20.84 -24.08 0.77
CA LYS A 449 22.09 -24.00 1.55
C LYS A 449 22.36 -22.63 2.18
N LEU A 450 21.52 -21.62 1.93
CA LEU A 450 21.64 -20.32 2.58
C LEU A 450 21.27 -20.46 4.06
N PRO A 451 22.07 -19.94 5.02
CA PRO A 451 21.72 -20.05 6.44
C PRO A 451 20.38 -19.36 6.74
N SER A 452 19.57 -19.96 7.62
CA SER A 452 18.20 -19.51 7.95
C SER A 452 18.12 -18.03 8.33
N LYS A 453 19.11 -17.52 9.09
CA LYS A 453 19.23 -16.09 9.41
C LYS A 453 19.18 -15.18 8.17
N PHE A 454 19.84 -15.55 7.09
CA PHE A 454 19.86 -14.77 5.85
C PHE A 454 18.61 -14.99 4.99
N LYS A 455 18.01 -16.18 5.03
CA LYS A 455 16.69 -16.41 4.43
C LYS A 455 15.64 -15.49 5.05
N LYS A 456 15.63 -15.37 6.38
CA LYS A 456 14.74 -14.46 7.12
C LYS A 456 14.93 -13.00 6.71
N PHE A 457 16.17 -12.50 6.71
CA PHE A 457 16.44 -11.14 6.23
C PHE A 457 15.99 -10.91 4.79
N TYR A 458 16.24 -11.88 3.89
CA TYR A 458 15.82 -11.75 2.50
C TYR A 458 14.29 -11.69 2.36
N SER A 459 13.55 -12.57 3.06
CA SER A 459 12.09 -12.57 3.06
C SER A 459 11.51 -11.25 3.61
N GLU A 460 12.09 -10.71 4.69
CA GLU A 460 11.72 -9.38 5.19
C GLU A 460 11.97 -8.29 4.15
N PHE A 461 13.09 -8.35 3.42
CA PHE A 461 13.40 -7.37 2.37
C PHE A 461 12.48 -7.48 1.15
N GLU A 462 12.13 -8.70 0.75
CA GLU A 462 11.20 -8.97 -0.34
C GLU A 462 9.78 -8.48 -0.02
N SER A 463 9.34 -8.59 1.24
CA SER A 463 8.02 -8.08 1.66
C SER A 463 7.84 -6.57 1.43
N LEU A 464 8.93 -5.79 1.40
CA LEU A 464 8.89 -4.35 1.09
C LEU A 464 8.63 -4.06 -0.40
N LEU A 465 8.82 -5.04 -1.29
CA LEU A 465 8.50 -4.94 -2.72
C LEU A 465 7.02 -5.21 -3.01
N ASP A 466 6.23 -5.64 -2.04
CA ASP A 466 4.81 -5.99 -2.23
C ASP A 466 4.06 -4.85 -2.95
N PRO A 467 3.52 -5.08 -4.17
CA PRO A 467 2.81 -4.06 -4.93
C PRO A 467 1.40 -3.78 -4.39
N SER A 468 0.90 -4.63 -3.48
CA SER A 468 -0.44 -4.53 -2.90
C SER A 468 -0.71 -3.13 -2.33
N ARG A 469 -1.94 -2.66 -2.55
CA ARG A 469 -2.40 -1.33 -2.08
C ARG A 469 -1.46 -0.20 -2.51
N ASN A 470 -0.97 -0.29 -3.75
CA ASN A 470 -0.02 0.66 -4.36
C ASN A 470 1.29 0.77 -3.56
N HIS A 471 1.95 -0.37 -3.33
CA HIS A 471 3.23 -0.45 -2.59
C HIS A 471 3.16 0.14 -1.17
N ARG A 472 2.09 -0.18 -0.42
CA ARG A 472 1.84 0.39 0.92
C ARG A 472 3.00 0.15 1.89
N ALA A 473 3.61 -1.03 1.88
CA ALA A 473 4.74 -1.38 2.75
C ALA A 473 5.95 -0.42 2.56
N TYR A 474 6.33 -0.16 1.30
CA TYR A 474 7.35 0.83 0.96
C TYR A 474 6.95 2.25 1.40
N ARG A 475 5.72 2.68 1.09
CA ARG A 475 5.27 4.05 1.40
C ARG A 475 5.27 4.32 2.90
N LEU A 476 4.79 3.37 3.71
CA LEU A 476 4.81 3.47 5.17
C LEU A 476 6.23 3.46 5.74
N THR A 477 7.14 2.72 5.11
CA THR A 477 8.56 2.74 5.48
C THR A 477 9.18 4.11 5.24
N VAL A 478 9.01 4.69 4.06
CA VAL A 478 9.56 6.01 3.71
C VAL A 478 8.94 7.12 4.56
N ALA A 479 7.63 7.07 4.82
CA ALA A 479 6.94 8.09 5.62
C ALA A 479 7.46 8.20 7.07
N LYS A 480 8.12 7.16 7.59
CA LYS A 480 8.74 7.12 8.92
C LYS A 480 10.23 7.52 8.92
N MET A 481 10.82 7.77 7.75
CA MET A 481 12.23 8.11 7.61
C MET A 481 12.42 9.62 7.47
N GLU A 482 13.47 10.14 8.11
CA GLU A 482 13.93 11.51 7.89
C GLU A 482 15.01 11.55 6.80
N PRO A 483 15.09 12.63 5.99
CA PRO A 483 16.21 12.89 5.08
C PRO A 483 17.58 12.79 5.78
N PRO A 484 18.69 12.54 5.05
CA PRO A 484 18.77 12.26 3.60
C PRO A 484 18.27 10.85 3.24
N ILE A 485 17.50 10.74 2.15
CA ILE A 485 16.94 9.47 1.64
C ILE A 485 17.16 9.40 0.13
N ILE A 486 17.58 8.24 -0.39
CA ILE A 486 17.51 7.95 -1.83
C ILE A 486 16.29 7.04 -2.05
N PRO A 487 15.17 7.57 -2.60
CA PRO A 487 13.92 6.82 -2.70
C PRO A 487 13.97 5.75 -3.78
N PHE A 488 13.00 4.84 -3.81
CA PHE A 488 12.82 3.88 -4.90
C PHE A 488 12.33 4.61 -6.17
N MET A 489 13.28 5.13 -6.96
CA MET A 489 12.97 6.01 -8.09
C MET A 489 12.06 5.41 -9.16
N PRO A 490 12.22 4.13 -9.58
CA PRO A 490 11.30 3.52 -10.53
C PRO A 490 9.83 3.61 -10.12
N LEU A 491 9.52 3.47 -8.83
CA LEU A 491 8.16 3.62 -8.32
C LEU A 491 7.68 5.07 -8.36
N LEU A 492 8.54 6.05 -8.05
CA LEU A 492 8.17 7.47 -8.17
C LEU A 492 7.92 7.88 -9.63
N ILE A 493 8.71 7.36 -10.58
CA ILE A 493 8.46 7.57 -12.01
C ILE A 493 7.16 6.91 -12.44
N LYS A 494 6.89 5.68 -11.99
CA LYS A 494 5.60 5.01 -12.20
C LYS A 494 4.44 5.87 -11.69
N ASP A 495 4.53 6.42 -10.47
CA ASP A 495 3.49 7.30 -9.91
C ASP A 495 3.21 8.51 -10.81
N MET A 496 4.26 9.15 -11.33
CA MET A 496 4.13 10.29 -12.23
C MET A 496 3.54 9.90 -13.59
N THR A 497 3.99 8.79 -14.19
CA THR A 497 3.46 8.27 -15.45
C THR A 497 1.98 7.91 -15.33
N PHE A 498 1.59 7.14 -14.32
CA PHE A 498 0.20 6.76 -14.09
C PHE A 498 -0.68 7.98 -13.79
N THR A 499 -0.18 8.95 -13.04
CA THR A 499 -0.89 10.23 -12.83
C THR A 499 -1.07 10.98 -14.16
N HIS A 500 -0.05 10.98 -15.02
CA HIS A 500 -0.12 11.64 -16.31
C HIS A 500 -1.12 10.99 -17.27
N GLU A 501 -1.08 9.66 -17.38
CA GLU A 501 -1.94 8.88 -18.28
C GLU A 501 -3.39 8.79 -17.78
N GLY A 502 -3.57 8.66 -16.46
CA GLY A 502 -4.89 8.53 -15.83
C GLY A 502 -5.69 9.83 -15.72
N ASN A 503 -5.06 10.99 -15.91
CA ASN A 503 -5.71 12.29 -15.76
C ASN A 503 -5.51 13.15 -17.01
N LYS A 504 -6.58 13.72 -17.57
CA LYS A 504 -6.44 14.65 -18.71
C LYS A 504 -5.74 15.94 -18.26
N THR A 505 -4.81 16.43 -19.10
CA THR A 505 -4.13 17.73 -18.87
C THR A 505 -5.09 18.91 -19.00
N PHE A 506 -6.11 18.77 -19.85
CA PHE A 506 -7.18 19.76 -20.03
C PHE A 506 -8.55 19.12 -19.77
N VAL A 507 -9.42 19.83 -19.08
CA VAL A 507 -10.82 19.47 -18.83
C VAL A 507 -11.68 20.66 -19.22
N ASP A 508 -12.62 20.45 -20.13
CA ASP A 508 -13.51 21.50 -20.67
C ASP A 508 -12.75 22.73 -21.20
N GLY A 509 -11.59 22.51 -21.82
CA GLY A 509 -10.73 23.58 -22.36
C GLY A 509 -9.84 24.29 -21.32
N LEU A 510 -10.02 24.01 -20.02
CA LEU A 510 -9.23 24.57 -18.93
C LEU A 510 -8.08 23.64 -18.53
N VAL A 511 -6.97 24.21 -18.05
CA VAL A 511 -5.85 23.45 -17.48
C VAL A 511 -6.32 22.73 -16.22
N ASN A 512 -6.13 21.42 -16.16
CA ASN A 512 -6.41 20.63 -14.96
C ASN A 512 -5.30 20.84 -13.92
N PHE A 513 -5.49 21.78 -13.00
CA PHE A 513 -4.49 22.15 -12.00
C PHE A 513 -4.42 21.17 -10.83
N GLU A 514 -5.48 20.37 -10.61
CA GLU A 514 -5.43 19.22 -9.70
C GLU A 514 -4.41 18.19 -10.17
N LYS A 515 -4.43 17.81 -11.47
CA LYS A 515 -3.39 16.95 -12.06
C LYS A 515 -1.99 17.54 -11.86
N MET A 516 -1.82 18.85 -12.11
CA MET A 516 -0.52 19.52 -11.92
C MET A 516 -0.03 19.41 -10.47
N ARG A 517 -0.93 19.57 -9.49
CA ARG A 517 -0.60 19.43 -8.07
C ARG A 517 -0.22 17.99 -7.70
N LEU A 518 -0.90 16.99 -8.26
CA LEU A 518 -0.56 15.58 -8.05
C LEU A 518 0.86 15.27 -8.53
N ILE A 519 1.22 15.72 -9.74
CA ILE A 519 2.60 15.59 -10.24
C ILE A 519 3.60 16.34 -9.34
N ALA A 520 3.26 17.57 -8.94
CA ALA A 520 4.12 18.37 -8.06
C ALA A 520 4.30 17.77 -6.65
N ASN A 521 3.37 16.96 -6.15
CA ASN A 521 3.53 16.24 -4.88
C ASN A 521 4.71 15.26 -4.96
N THR A 522 4.83 14.49 -6.05
CA THR A 522 5.95 13.55 -6.23
C THR A 522 7.28 14.29 -6.34
N ILE A 523 7.31 15.42 -7.04
CA ILE A 523 8.51 16.27 -7.13
C ILE A 523 8.91 16.83 -5.75
N ARG A 524 7.94 17.30 -4.97
CA ARG A 524 8.16 17.76 -3.59
C ARG A 524 8.67 16.64 -2.69
N ALA A 525 8.20 15.41 -2.87
CA ALA A 525 8.74 14.26 -2.14
C ALA A 525 10.21 14.02 -2.49
N VAL A 526 10.59 14.06 -3.77
CA VAL A 526 12.00 13.99 -4.21
C VAL A 526 12.84 15.12 -3.58
N ARG A 527 12.32 16.35 -3.56
CA ARG A 527 12.98 17.50 -2.93
C ARG A 527 13.18 17.29 -1.42
N HIS A 528 12.17 16.78 -0.73
CA HIS A 528 12.25 16.48 0.70
C HIS A 528 13.33 15.41 0.98
N CYS A 529 13.35 14.32 0.21
CA CYS A 529 14.36 13.26 0.35
C CYS A 529 15.81 13.78 0.30
N ARG A 530 16.09 14.83 -0.48
CA ARG A 530 17.41 15.46 -0.63
C ARG A 530 17.58 16.80 0.10
N SER A 531 16.70 17.11 1.05
CA SER A 531 16.74 18.38 1.79
C SER A 531 17.89 18.48 2.80
N GLN A 532 18.53 17.35 3.12
CA GLN A 532 19.73 17.26 3.94
C GLN A 532 20.86 16.63 3.15
N LEU A 533 22.11 16.98 3.48
CA LEU A 533 23.30 16.39 2.84
C LEU A 533 23.57 14.99 3.39
N PHE A 534 23.99 14.07 2.53
CA PHE A 534 24.54 12.80 2.97
C PHE A 534 25.97 13.01 3.47
N SER A 535 26.23 12.71 4.75
CA SER A 535 27.57 12.76 5.36
C SER A 535 27.87 11.50 6.17
N GLU A 536 29.15 11.14 6.29
CA GLU A 536 29.60 9.99 7.07
C GLU A 536 29.24 10.12 8.57
N SER A 537 29.22 11.36 9.09
CA SER A 537 28.86 11.71 10.47
C SER A 537 27.39 11.52 10.83
N SER A 538 26.48 11.50 9.84
CA SER A 538 25.03 11.24 10.07
C SER A 538 24.75 9.84 10.64
N THR A 539 25.74 8.95 10.62
CA THR A 539 25.66 7.59 11.20
C THR A 539 26.10 7.55 12.67
N LEU A 540 26.90 8.49 13.15
CA LEU A 540 27.40 8.55 14.54
C LEU A 540 26.37 9.13 15.51
N GLU A 541 25.50 10.04 15.08
CA GLU A 541 24.42 10.59 15.92
C GLU A 541 23.40 9.51 16.33
N PHE A 542 23.20 8.49 15.49
CA PHE A 542 22.36 7.34 15.83
C PHE A 542 22.97 6.48 16.95
N PHE A 543 24.31 6.40 17.03
CA PHE A 543 25.00 5.73 18.14
C PHE A 543 25.04 6.60 19.40
N ALA A 544 25.11 7.93 19.29
CA ALA A 544 25.00 8.83 20.44
C ALA A 544 23.60 8.75 21.10
N ALA A 545 22.54 8.57 20.30
CA ALA A 545 21.17 8.37 20.80
C ALA A 545 20.95 7.00 21.47
N LEU A 546 21.76 5.98 21.16
CA LEU A 546 21.73 4.65 21.78
C LEU A 546 22.59 4.54 23.05
N ILE A 547 23.53 5.48 23.26
CA ILE A 547 24.39 5.52 24.46
C ILE A 547 23.77 6.37 25.58
N HIS A 548 22.73 7.15 25.30
CA HIS A 548 21.95 7.89 26.30
C HIS A 548 20.57 7.26 26.54
N PHE A 549 20.56 6.08 27.16
CA PHE A 549 19.50 5.69 28.08
C PHE A 549 20.16 5.14 29.36
N PRO A 550 19.87 5.71 30.55
CA PRO A 550 20.44 5.24 31.82
C PRO A 550 19.97 3.83 32.21
#